data_AF-W6NER4-F1
#
_entry.id   AF-W6NER4-F1
#
_cell.length_a   1.000
_cell.length_b   1.000
_cell.length_c   1.000
_cell.angle_alpha   90.00
_cell.angle_beta   90.00
_cell.angle_gamma   90.00
#
_symmetry.space_group_name_H-M   'P 1'
#
loop_
_entity.id
_entity.type
_entity.pdbx_description
1 polymer ?
#
loop_
_entity_poly.entity_id
_entity_poly.type
_entity_poly.pdbx_seq_one_letter_code
_entity_poly.pdbx_strand_id
1 'polypeptide(L)'
;MILVLGRCLSSPNPTHSPTRASPSNPPRQSPTRPEEGACEIYRRPGSGTKGELLDLLANWYELKCRLDGKEIYQYKIEFAVEVKGARGKISRRKIEKNRGLIRHCFWECVRSHRDVFGSHFQIVFDDVQSAFSLERWRFHEKKVFKINVDKQVFVITATEDTLFLFGLASDRVVDRTLSTHMANIIFTQRTRYAPAIRDEEECAFVAKWETYRTSIYHIPQYGSDSELTGPVIAPGVRAWLGAYTSVKTLQNSNYALAFGLMNSLFYELNMDLITFYFYIREQAGYKGDSTRFEKELENMGMDHSQRRHMTDRLQGVRVKTDKAILFVKGKYQFAERHGTFECLLDYPPRTCSLPNGKNMLEAYFFMKSPV
;
A
#
# COMPACT_ATOMS: atom_id res chain seq x y z
N MET A 1 18.51 24.69 7.05
CA MET A 1 18.33 23.24 6.86
C MET A 1 17.64 23.03 5.51
N ILE A 2 18.35 22.48 4.51
CA ILE A 2 17.76 22.16 3.21
C ILE A 2 17.43 20.67 3.18
N LEU A 3 16.16 20.38 2.93
CA LEU A 3 15.62 19.04 2.70
C LEU A 3 15.76 18.74 1.20
N VAL A 4 16.16 17.53 0.81
CA VAL A 4 16.19 17.10 -0.61
C VAL A 4 15.10 16.07 -0.85
N LEU A 5 14.24 16.32 -1.85
CA LEU A 5 13.25 15.34 -2.33
C LEU A 5 13.70 14.73 -3.64
N GLY A 6 13.88 13.42 -3.63
CA GLY A 6 13.97 12.61 -4.83
C GLY A 6 12.59 12.44 -5.49
N ARG A 7 12.60 12.40 -6.83
CA ARG A 7 11.51 12.11 -7.78
C ARG A 7 10.12 12.66 -7.39
N CYS A 8 9.71 13.74 -8.05
CA CYS A 8 8.30 14.14 -8.10
C CYS A 8 7.45 13.03 -8.75
N LEU A 9 6.50 12.50 -7.99
CA LEU A 9 5.34 11.82 -8.54
C LEU A 9 4.24 12.88 -8.67
N SER A 10 3.95 13.30 -9.89
CA SER A 10 2.76 14.12 -10.16
C SER A 10 1.52 13.25 -9.95
N SER A 11 0.94 13.27 -8.75
CA SER A 11 -0.40 12.74 -8.50
C SER A 11 -1.18 13.73 -7.62
N PRO A 12 -2.40 14.11 -8.00
CA PRO A 12 -3.30 14.93 -7.17
C PRO A 12 -4.32 14.11 -6.38
N ASN A 13 -4.20 12.78 -6.28
CA ASN A 13 -5.15 11.96 -5.51
C ASN A 13 -4.55 11.44 -4.20
N PRO A 14 -5.26 11.56 -3.07
CA PRO A 14 -4.78 11.14 -1.76
C PRO A 14 -4.83 9.61 -1.68
N THR A 15 -3.77 8.95 -2.12
CA THR A 15 -3.50 7.58 -1.65
C THR A 15 -2.72 7.70 -0.34
N HIS A 16 -3.47 7.75 0.77
CA HIS A 16 -2.95 7.59 2.12
C HIS A 16 -2.37 6.18 2.26
N SER A 17 -1.15 5.96 1.78
CA SER A 17 -0.40 4.74 2.06
C SER A 17 0.77 5.13 2.96
N PRO A 18 0.73 4.82 4.25
CA PRO A 18 1.86 5.02 5.15
C PRO A 18 2.99 4.10 4.71
N THR A 19 4.18 4.65 4.49
CA THR A 19 5.36 3.87 4.17
C THR A 19 5.72 3.01 5.39
N ARG A 20 5.82 1.69 5.22
CA ARG A 20 6.39 0.80 6.24
C ARG A 20 7.90 1.04 6.29
N ALA A 21 8.46 1.30 7.48
CA ALA A 21 9.90 1.27 7.67
C ALA A 21 10.41 -0.15 7.34
N SER A 22 11.21 -0.29 6.28
CA SER A 22 11.88 -1.54 5.95
C SER A 22 13.30 -1.23 5.49
N PRO A 23 14.34 -1.78 6.15
CA PRO A 23 15.65 -1.88 5.53
C PRO A 23 15.52 -2.73 4.28
N SER A 24 16.08 -2.24 3.18
CA SER A 24 16.16 -2.95 1.91
C SER A 24 17.09 -4.16 2.03
N ASN A 25 16.56 -5.31 2.44
CA ASN A 25 17.24 -6.56 2.19
C ASN A 25 16.92 -7.00 0.75
N PRO A 26 17.93 -7.27 -0.10
CA PRO A 26 17.68 -7.85 -1.40
C PRO A 26 16.96 -9.19 -1.21
N PRO A 27 16.06 -9.58 -2.14
CA PRO A 27 15.46 -10.90 -2.10
C PRO A 27 16.58 -11.93 -2.14
N ARG A 28 16.75 -12.67 -1.05
CA ARG A 28 17.64 -13.82 -1.03
C ARG A 28 17.05 -14.82 -2.03
N GLN A 29 17.64 -14.87 -3.22
CA GLN A 29 17.34 -15.87 -4.22
C GLN A 29 17.69 -17.22 -3.58
N SER A 30 16.67 -17.94 -3.12
CA SER A 30 16.82 -19.35 -2.82
C SER A 30 17.18 -20.06 -4.13
N PRO A 31 18.22 -20.90 -4.16
CA PRO A 31 18.54 -21.68 -5.34
C PRO A 31 17.33 -22.54 -5.70
N THR A 32 16.91 -22.50 -6.96
CA THR A 32 15.97 -23.45 -7.55
C THR A 32 16.62 -24.83 -7.50
N ARG A 33 16.38 -25.57 -6.41
CA ARG A 33 16.65 -27.00 -6.39
C ARG A 33 15.69 -27.69 -7.37
N PRO A 34 16.13 -28.72 -8.11
CA PRO A 34 15.21 -29.60 -8.83
C PRO A 34 14.16 -30.13 -7.85
N GLU A 35 12.90 -30.22 -8.29
CA GLU A 35 11.82 -30.86 -7.53
C GLU A 35 12.09 -32.38 -7.43
N GLU A 36 13.03 -32.76 -6.56
CA GLU A 36 13.21 -34.13 -6.14
C GLU A 36 12.05 -34.52 -5.23
N GLY A 37 11.16 -35.37 -5.75
CA GLY A 37 10.22 -36.23 -5.03
C GLY A 37 9.49 -35.58 -3.87
N ALA A 38 8.27 -35.10 -4.12
CA ALA A 38 7.35 -34.73 -3.05
C ALA A 38 7.27 -35.87 -2.02
N CYS A 39 7.87 -35.67 -0.85
CA CYS A 39 7.73 -36.60 0.26
C CYS A 39 6.23 -36.76 0.55
N GLU A 40 5.75 -37.99 0.50
CA GLU A 40 4.36 -38.30 0.83
C GLU A 40 4.11 -37.85 2.27
N ILE A 41 3.22 -36.87 2.46
CA ILE A 41 2.86 -36.40 3.78
C ILE A 41 2.05 -37.51 4.44
N TYR A 42 2.66 -38.22 5.39
CA TYR A 42 1.98 -39.28 6.13
C TYR A 42 0.69 -38.76 6.77
N ARG A 43 -0.39 -39.53 6.58
CA ARG A 43 -1.66 -39.24 7.24
C ARG A 43 -1.51 -39.30 8.76
N ARG A 44 -2.28 -38.49 9.47
CA ARG A 44 -2.35 -38.52 10.93
C ARG A 44 -2.71 -39.95 11.38
N PRO A 45 -1.89 -40.62 12.22
CA PRO A 45 -2.12 -42.02 12.62
C PRO A 45 -3.29 -42.19 13.60
N GLY A 46 -3.79 -41.10 14.18
CA GLY A 46 -4.91 -41.07 15.11
C GLY A 46 -4.92 -39.81 15.97
N SER A 47 -5.79 -39.78 16.97
CA SER A 47 -5.84 -38.74 18.00
C SER A 47 -5.18 -39.23 19.29
N GLY A 48 -4.48 -38.34 20.00
CA GLY A 48 -3.86 -38.67 21.28
C GLY A 48 -4.91 -38.91 22.38
N THR A 49 -4.66 -39.87 23.26
CA THR A 49 -5.60 -40.30 24.33
C THR A 49 -5.06 -40.06 25.74
N LYS A 50 -3.84 -39.53 25.87
CA LYS A 50 -3.19 -39.28 27.17
C LYS A 50 -3.49 -37.86 27.65
N GLY A 51 -3.74 -37.73 28.94
CA GLY A 51 -3.99 -36.46 29.62
C GLY A 51 -5.46 -36.24 29.95
N GLU A 52 -5.73 -35.26 30.81
CA GLU A 52 -7.09 -34.81 31.10
C GLU A 52 -7.64 -34.00 29.92
N LEU A 53 -8.94 -34.14 29.67
CA LEU A 53 -9.63 -33.37 28.64
C LEU A 53 -9.88 -31.95 29.13
N LEU A 54 -9.52 -30.97 28.31
CA LEU A 54 -9.75 -29.56 28.57
C LEU A 54 -10.36 -28.91 27.33
N ASP A 55 -11.47 -28.21 27.52
CA ASP A 55 -12.10 -27.42 26.47
C ASP A 55 -11.30 -26.14 26.23
N LEU A 56 -10.89 -25.92 24.98
CA LEU A 56 -10.10 -24.77 24.57
C LEU A 56 -10.85 -23.91 23.57
N LEU A 57 -10.68 -22.60 23.69
CA LEU A 57 -11.12 -21.65 22.68
C LEU A 57 -9.98 -21.38 21.70
N ALA A 58 -10.27 -21.50 20.41
CA ALA A 58 -9.40 -21.07 19.34
C ALA A 58 -9.99 -19.84 18.65
N ASN A 59 -9.13 -18.96 18.17
CA ASN A 59 -9.47 -17.80 17.32
C ASN A 59 -9.83 -18.20 15.88
N TRP A 60 -10.49 -19.36 15.73
CA TRP A 60 -10.83 -19.99 14.46
C TRP A 60 -12.35 -19.99 14.32
N TYR A 61 -12.83 -19.36 13.26
CA TYR A 61 -14.25 -19.16 13.03
C TYR A 61 -14.65 -20.00 11.83
N GLU A 62 -15.54 -20.96 12.05
CA GLU A 62 -16.02 -21.84 10.97
C GLU A 62 -16.70 -21.02 9.88
N LEU A 63 -16.27 -21.24 8.64
CA LEU A 63 -16.77 -20.55 7.46
C LEU A 63 -17.88 -21.39 6.81
N LYS A 64 -19.10 -20.87 6.84
CA LYS A 64 -20.19 -21.38 6.00
C LYS A 64 -20.06 -20.77 4.60
N CYS A 65 -19.16 -21.32 3.79
CA CYS A 65 -18.87 -20.80 2.45
C CYS A 65 -19.93 -21.25 1.44
N ARG A 66 -20.82 -20.35 1.02
CA ARG A 66 -21.81 -20.63 -0.06
C ARG A 66 -21.18 -20.63 -1.46
N LEU A 67 -19.86 -20.74 -1.56
CA LEU A 67 -19.13 -20.85 -2.82
C LEU A 67 -18.73 -22.29 -3.13
N ASP A 68 -18.80 -23.21 -2.17
CA ASP A 68 -18.41 -24.60 -2.40
C ASP A 68 -19.16 -25.20 -3.60
N GLY A 69 -18.40 -25.78 -4.53
CA GLY A 69 -18.89 -26.37 -5.77
C GLY A 69 -19.26 -25.36 -6.86
N LYS A 70 -19.09 -24.05 -6.65
CA LYS A 70 -19.36 -23.05 -7.69
C LYS A 70 -18.20 -22.92 -8.66
N GLU A 71 -18.53 -22.72 -9.92
CA GLU A 71 -17.56 -22.36 -10.95
C GLU A 71 -17.09 -20.92 -10.77
N ILE A 72 -15.77 -20.72 -10.76
CA ILE A 72 -15.11 -19.42 -10.65
C ILE A 72 -14.15 -19.26 -11.82
N TYR A 73 -14.21 -18.11 -12.47
CA TYR A 73 -13.31 -17.74 -13.54
C TYR A 73 -12.08 -17.03 -12.96
N GLN A 74 -10.89 -17.55 -13.28
CA GLN A 74 -9.61 -16.88 -13.04
C GLN A 74 -9.17 -16.13 -14.30
N TYR A 75 -8.66 -14.92 -14.08
CA TYR A 75 -8.06 -14.07 -15.10
C TYR A 75 -6.65 -13.68 -14.71
N LYS A 76 -5.75 -13.70 -15.69
CA LYS A 76 -4.42 -13.10 -15.59
C LYS A 76 -4.48 -11.65 -16.07
N ILE A 77 -3.96 -10.74 -15.26
CA ILE A 77 -3.96 -9.30 -15.49
C ILE A 77 -2.52 -8.80 -15.57
N GLU A 78 -2.18 -8.14 -16.68
CA GLU A 78 -0.86 -7.54 -16.88
C GLU A 78 -0.97 -6.01 -16.99
N PHE A 79 -0.09 -5.31 -16.26
CA PHE A 79 -0.06 -3.85 -16.21
C PHE A 79 1.20 -3.29 -16.84
N ALA A 80 1.03 -2.37 -17.79
CA ALA A 80 2.14 -1.62 -18.37
C ALA A 80 1.80 -0.14 -18.51
N VAL A 81 2.82 0.72 -18.41
CA VAL A 81 2.71 2.16 -18.68
C VAL A 81 3.30 2.46 -20.05
N GLU A 82 2.59 3.25 -20.85
CA GLU A 82 3.14 3.79 -22.10
C GLU A 82 4.12 4.92 -21.80
N VAL A 83 5.39 4.71 -22.15
CA VAL A 83 6.44 5.72 -22.01
C VAL A 83 6.54 6.50 -23.32
N LYS A 84 6.27 7.80 -23.27
CA LYS A 84 6.44 8.70 -24.43
C LYS A 84 7.92 9.04 -24.60
N GLY A 85 8.43 8.96 -25.84
CA GLY A 85 9.77 9.41 -26.21
C GLY A 85 9.83 10.93 -26.45
N ALA A 86 11.01 11.44 -26.79
CA ALA A 86 11.32 12.87 -26.95
C ALA A 86 10.42 13.62 -27.96
N ARG A 87 9.71 12.93 -28.85
CA ARG A 87 8.79 13.52 -29.84
C ARG A 87 7.31 13.20 -29.57
N GLY A 88 6.95 12.81 -28.34
CA GLY A 88 5.58 12.48 -27.95
C GLY A 88 5.05 11.13 -28.48
N LYS A 89 5.77 10.47 -29.41
CA LYS A 89 5.47 9.09 -29.85
C LYS A 89 5.73 8.09 -28.73
N ILE A 90 4.87 7.07 -28.64
CA ILE A 90 5.05 5.95 -27.69
C ILE A 90 6.37 5.27 -28.04
N SER A 91 7.31 5.29 -27.10
CA SER A 91 8.65 4.73 -27.28
C SER A 91 8.71 3.27 -26.82
N ARG A 92 8.09 2.95 -25.68
CA ARG A 92 8.05 1.59 -25.13
C ARG A 92 6.96 1.43 -24.08
N ARG A 93 6.62 0.19 -23.77
CA ARG A 93 5.80 -0.18 -22.61
C ARG A 93 6.72 -0.64 -21.47
N LYS A 94 6.48 -0.12 -20.26
CA LYS A 94 7.20 -0.53 -19.05
C LYS A 94 6.21 -1.24 -18.12
N ILE A 95 6.56 -2.44 -17.67
CA ILE A 95 5.76 -3.18 -16.69
C ILE A 95 5.68 -2.38 -15.40
N GLU A 96 4.46 -2.18 -14.89
CA GLU A 96 4.21 -1.55 -13.60
C GLU A 96 4.31 -2.58 -12.48
N LYS A 97 4.93 -2.22 -11.36
CA LYS A 97 5.13 -3.10 -10.19
C LYS A 97 4.61 -2.49 -8.89
N ASN A 98 4.22 -1.21 -8.91
CA ASN A 98 3.64 -0.54 -7.75
C ASN A 98 2.20 -1.05 -7.53
N ARG A 99 2.03 -1.90 -6.50
CA ARG A 99 0.74 -2.53 -6.16
C ARG A 99 -0.39 -1.52 -5.91
N GLY A 100 -0.09 -0.36 -5.32
CA GLY A 100 -1.10 0.69 -5.09
C GLY A 100 -1.61 1.29 -6.40
N LEU A 101 -0.71 1.57 -7.34
CA LEU A 101 -1.08 2.04 -8.68
C LEU A 101 -1.82 0.96 -9.47
N ILE A 102 -1.34 -0.28 -9.43
CA ILE A 102 -1.98 -1.44 -10.07
C ILE A 102 -3.42 -1.61 -9.59
N ARG A 103 -3.62 -1.61 -8.27
CA ARG A 103 -4.94 -1.69 -7.62
C ARG A 103 -5.86 -0.57 -8.09
N HIS A 104 -5.39 0.69 -8.02
CA HIS A 104 -6.18 1.84 -8.44
C HIS A 104 -6.58 1.73 -9.92
N CYS A 105 -5.62 1.44 -10.79
CA CYS A 105 -5.83 1.27 -12.22
C CYS A 105 -6.80 0.13 -12.56
N PHE A 106 -6.67 -1.02 -11.89
CA PHE A 106 -7.55 -2.16 -12.07
C PHE A 106 -9.01 -1.79 -11.80
N TRP A 107 -9.27 -1.21 -10.63
CA TRP A 107 -10.63 -0.88 -10.23
C TRP A 107 -11.23 0.26 -11.06
N GLU A 108 -10.42 1.21 -11.49
CA GLU A 108 -10.86 2.25 -12.42
C GLU A 108 -11.25 1.67 -13.78
N CYS A 109 -10.47 0.70 -14.27
CA CYS A 109 -10.78 -0.03 -15.49
C CYS A 109 -12.09 -0.82 -15.38
N VAL A 110 -12.28 -1.54 -14.26
CA VAL A 110 -13.51 -2.31 -13.98
C VAL A 110 -14.73 -1.41 -14.00
N ARG A 111 -14.66 -0.24 -13.36
CA ARG A 111 -15.78 0.72 -13.33
C ARG A 111 -16.06 1.34 -14.69
N SER A 112 -15.02 1.72 -15.42
CA SER A 112 -15.17 2.37 -16.73
C SER A 112 -15.71 1.44 -17.81
N HIS A 113 -15.62 0.12 -17.62
CA HIS A 113 -16.05 -0.89 -18.58
C HIS A 113 -17.01 -1.90 -17.94
N ARG A 114 -18.03 -1.39 -17.22
CA ARG A 114 -19.04 -2.21 -16.53
C ARG A 114 -19.78 -3.17 -17.48
N ASP A 115 -19.91 -2.79 -18.75
CA ASP A 115 -20.47 -3.63 -19.82
C ASP A 115 -19.68 -4.93 -20.02
N VAL A 116 -18.37 -4.91 -19.72
CA VAL A 116 -17.46 -6.05 -19.84
C VAL A 116 -17.37 -6.85 -18.54
N PHE A 117 -17.15 -6.16 -17.43
CA PHE A 117 -16.81 -6.78 -16.15
C PHE A 117 -18.04 -7.14 -15.30
N GLY A 118 -19.21 -6.59 -15.61
CA GLY A 118 -20.41 -6.81 -14.81
C GLY A 118 -20.35 -6.09 -13.46
N SER A 119 -20.77 -6.78 -12.39
CA SER A 119 -20.75 -6.22 -11.04
C SER A 119 -19.37 -6.36 -10.39
N HIS A 120 -18.79 -5.24 -9.92
CA HIS A 120 -17.52 -5.26 -9.22
C HIS A 120 -17.57 -6.03 -7.89
N PHE A 121 -18.76 -6.19 -7.28
CA PHE A 121 -18.97 -6.99 -6.07
C PHE A 121 -18.74 -8.49 -6.28
N GLN A 122 -18.68 -8.96 -7.53
CA GLN A 122 -18.42 -10.35 -7.87
C GLN A 122 -16.93 -10.61 -8.19
N ILE A 123 -16.08 -9.58 -8.07
CA ILE A 123 -14.69 -9.61 -8.50
C ILE A 123 -13.75 -9.56 -7.29
N VAL A 124 -12.74 -10.43 -7.29
CA VAL A 124 -11.64 -10.43 -6.33
C VAL A 124 -10.33 -10.25 -7.09
N PHE A 125 -9.39 -9.45 -6.56
CA PHE A 125 -8.12 -9.11 -7.21
C PHE A 125 -6.99 -9.13 -6.19
N ASP A 126 -5.85 -9.71 -6.55
CA ASP A 126 -4.69 -9.91 -5.68
C ASP A 126 -3.74 -8.69 -5.60
N ASP A 127 -4.07 -7.60 -6.29
CA ASP A 127 -3.24 -6.40 -6.47
C ASP A 127 -1.91 -6.64 -7.19
N VAL A 128 -1.81 -7.72 -7.95
CA VAL A 128 -0.60 -8.09 -8.69
C VAL A 128 -0.95 -8.51 -10.11
N GLN A 129 -1.56 -9.68 -10.29
CA GLN A 129 -1.77 -10.29 -11.60
C GLN A 129 -2.97 -11.23 -11.69
N SER A 130 -3.64 -11.57 -10.60
CA SER A 130 -4.72 -12.55 -10.61
C SER A 130 -6.02 -11.92 -10.16
N ALA A 131 -7.03 -12.03 -11.02
CA ALA A 131 -8.41 -11.67 -10.70
C ALA A 131 -9.30 -12.90 -10.77
N PHE A 132 -10.35 -12.91 -9.95
CA PHE A 132 -11.35 -13.96 -9.86
C PHE A 132 -12.72 -13.34 -10.04
N SER A 133 -13.62 -14.03 -10.73
CA SER A 133 -14.98 -13.56 -10.97
C SER A 133 -15.98 -14.71 -10.88
N LEU A 134 -17.13 -14.44 -10.28
CA LEU A 134 -18.28 -15.36 -10.31
C LEU A 134 -18.93 -15.42 -11.69
N GLU A 135 -18.82 -14.35 -12.47
CA GLU A 135 -19.37 -14.27 -13.82
C GLU A 135 -18.25 -14.18 -14.85
N ARG A 136 -18.43 -14.83 -15.99
CA ARG A 136 -17.50 -14.72 -17.11
C ARG A 136 -17.53 -13.30 -17.68
N TRP A 137 -16.38 -12.66 -17.77
CA TRP A 137 -16.25 -11.34 -18.37
C TRP A 137 -16.56 -11.37 -19.87
N ARG A 138 -17.18 -10.30 -20.40
CA ARG A 138 -17.67 -10.24 -21.78
C ARG A 138 -16.57 -9.88 -22.78
N PHE A 139 -15.62 -10.80 -22.95
CA PHE A 139 -14.63 -10.80 -24.03
C PHE A 139 -14.15 -12.21 -24.35
N HIS A 140 -13.60 -12.42 -25.54
CA HIS A 140 -13.03 -13.70 -25.95
C HIS A 140 -11.54 -13.74 -25.65
N GLU A 141 -11.11 -14.68 -24.80
CA GLU A 141 -9.72 -15.03 -24.41
C GLU A 141 -8.88 -13.90 -23.82
N LYS A 142 -8.79 -12.75 -24.48
CA LYS A 142 -7.95 -11.62 -24.14
C LYS A 142 -8.59 -10.30 -24.51
N LYS A 143 -8.49 -9.31 -23.62
CA LYS A 143 -8.87 -7.91 -23.89
C LYS A 143 -7.82 -6.94 -23.37
N VAL A 144 -7.57 -5.89 -24.15
CA VAL A 144 -6.63 -4.83 -23.80
C VAL A 144 -7.41 -3.54 -23.55
N PHE A 145 -7.22 -2.96 -22.38
CA PHE A 145 -7.82 -1.72 -21.97
C PHE A 145 -6.74 -0.63 -21.89
N LYS A 146 -7.13 0.60 -22.19
CA LYS A 146 -6.30 1.77 -22.00
C LYS A 146 -7.01 2.73 -21.07
N ILE A 147 -6.38 3.07 -19.97
CA ILE A 147 -6.90 4.07 -19.02
C ILE A 147 -5.89 5.20 -18.88
N ASN A 148 -6.39 6.41 -18.65
CA ASN A 148 -5.57 7.58 -18.42
C ASN A 148 -5.69 7.97 -16.95
N VAL A 149 -4.60 7.83 -16.21
CA VAL A 149 -4.52 8.19 -14.79
C VAL A 149 -3.36 9.18 -14.65
N ASP A 150 -3.63 10.36 -14.11
CA ASP A 150 -2.62 11.40 -13.86
C ASP A 150 -1.72 11.72 -15.06
N LYS A 151 -2.32 11.82 -16.26
CA LYS A 151 -1.65 12.11 -17.55
C LYS A 151 -0.72 10.98 -18.04
N GLN A 152 -0.75 9.82 -17.39
CA GLN A 152 -0.09 8.60 -17.84
C GLN A 152 -1.11 7.64 -18.43
N VAL A 153 -0.74 6.97 -19.52
CA VAL A 153 -1.59 5.94 -20.14
C VAL A 153 -1.15 4.58 -19.63
N PHE A 154 -2.04 3.93 -18.90
CA PHE A 154 -1.88 2.56 -18.45
C PHE A 154 -2.57 1.62 -19.42
N VAL A 155 -1.88 0.54 -19.78
CA VAL A 155 -2.36 -0.55 -20.61
C VAL A 155 -2.56 -1.75 -19.70
N ILE A 156 -3.82 -2.20 -19.62
CA ILE A 156 -4.22 -3.33 -18.80
C ILE A 156 -4.63 -4.44 -19.76
N THR A 157 -3.97 -5.58 -19.66
CA THR A 157 -4.30 -6.76 -20.46
C THR A 157 -4.94 -7.79 -19.55
N ALA A 158 -6.19 -8.14 -19.82
CA ALA A 158 -6.89 -9.22 -19.14
C ALA A 158 -6.93 -10.44 -20.05
N THR A 159 -6.57 -11.61 -19.52
CA THR A 159 -6.60 -12.89 -20.22
C THR A 159 -7.35 -13.90 -19.36
N GLU A 160 -8.36 -14.56 -19.92
CA GLU A 160 -9.04 -15.67 -19.27
C GLU A 160 -8.05 -16.83 -19.15
N ASP A 161 -7.86 -17.33 -17.93
CA ASP A 161 -6.78 -18.27 -17.61
C ASP A 161 -7.33 -19.66 -17.33
N THR A 162 -8.24 -19.77 -16.35
CA THR A 162 -8.78 -21.07 -15.93
C THR A 162 -10.17 -20.93 -15.34
N LEU A 163 -11.04 -21.91 -15.60
CA LEU A 163 -12.29 -22.13 -14.88
C LEU A 163 -12.08 -23.23 -13.85
N PHE A 164 -12.39 -22.97 -12.58
CA PHE A 164 -12.22 -23.95 -11.50
C PHE A 164 -13.46 -24.04 -10.62
N LEU A 165 -13.63 -25.19 -9.98
CA LEU A 165 -14.67 -25.36 -8.96
C LEU A 165 -14.11 -24.93 -7.61
N PHE A 166 -14.79 -24.00 -6.96
CA PHE A 166 -14.38 -23.55 -5.64
C PHE A 166 -14.56 -24.69 -4.63
N GLY A 167 -13.46 -25.07 -3.97
CA GLY A 167 -13.43 -26.14 -2.99
C GLY A 167 -12.08 -26.17 -2.28
N LEU A 168 -12.05 -25.65 -1.06
CA LEU A 168 -10.83 -25.59 -0.23
C LEU A 168 -10.34 -26.98 0.23
N ALA A 169 -11.21 -28.00 0.24
CA ALA A 169 -10.88 -29.41 0.46
C ALA A 169 -10.93 -30.23 -0.84
N SER A 170 -10.92 -29.61 -2.02
CA SER A 170 -10.96 -30.35 -3.28
C SER A 170 -9.78 -31.32 -3.41
N ASP A 171 -10.06 -32.52 -3.92
CA ASP A 171 -9.04 -33.50 -4.28
C ASP A 171 -8.20 -33.01 -5.47
N ARG A 172 -8.78 -32.18 -6.33
CA ARG A 172 -8.08 -31.54 -7.45
C ARG A 172 -7.18 -30.43 -6.91
N VAL A 173 -5.86 -30.62 -7.09
CA VAL A 173 -4.83 -29.69 -6.59
C VAL A 173 -5.04 -28.27 -7.09
N VAL A 174 -5.43 -28.11 -8.36
CA VAL A 174 -5.68 -26.79 -8.99
C VAL A 174 -6.83 -26.07 -8.29
N ASP A 175 -8.00 -26.72 -8.21
CA ASP A 175 -9.19 -26.20 -7.54
C ASP A 175 -8.88 -25.79 -6.10
N ARG A 176 -8.19 -26.66 -5.35
CA ARG A 176 -7.79 -26.39 -3.96
C ARG A 176 -6.85 -25.19 -3.85
N THR A 177 -5.85 -25.10 -4.72
CA THR A 177 -4.84 -24.04 -4.69
C THR A 177 -5.46 -22.69 -5.00
N LEU A 178 -6.29 -22.61 -6.05
CA LEU A 178 -6.96 -21.39 -6.46
C LEU A 178 -8.02 -20.95 -5.45
N SER A 179 -8.79 -21.89 -4.92
CA SER A 179 -9.76 -21.62 -3.84
C SER A 179 -9.07 -21.06 -2.61
N THR A 180 -7.93 -21.65 -2.21
CA THR A 180 -7.14 -21.18 -1.06
C THR A 180 -6.57 -19.78 -1.29
N HIS A 181 -6.06 -19.53 -2.50
CA HIS A 181 -5.55 -18.23 -2.87
C HIS A 181 -6.66 -17.16 -2.83
N MET A 182 -7.78 -17.39 -3.51
CA MET A 182 -8.94 -16.50 -3.54
C MET A 182 -9.51 -16.24 -2.15
N ALA A 183 -9.65 -17.29 -1.32
CA ALA A 183 -10.21 -17.17 0.01
C ALA A 183 -9.28 -16.40 0.97
N ASN A 184 -7.96 -16.46 0.81
CA ASN A 184 -7.04 -15.64 1.62
C ASN A 184 -7.11 -14.14 1.28
N ILE A 185 -7.50 -13.79 0.06
CA ILE A 185 -7.55 -12.39 -0.39
C ILE A 185 -8.94 -11.77 -0.22
N ILE A 186 -10.02 -12.55 -0.28
CA ILE A 186 -11.41 -12.03 -0.24
C ILE A 186 -11.70 -11.20 1.03
N PHE A 187 -11.15 -11.60 2.19
CA PHE A 187 -11.38 -10.91 3.47
C PHE A 187 -10.86 -9.48 3.50
N THR A 188 -9.78 -9.23 2.77
CA THR A 188 -9.18 -7.90 2.67
C THR A 188 -9.64 -7.15 1.42
N GLN A 189 -10.51 -7.75 0.61
CA GLN A 189 -10.88 -7.21 -0.70
C GLN A 189 -11.63 -5.89 -0.58
N ARG A 190 -12.55 -5.74 0.38
CA ARG A 190 -13.30 -4.48 0.57
C ARG A 190 -12.38 -3.31 0.90
N THR A 191 -11.38 -3.52 1.75
CA THR A 191 -10.37 -2.50 2.08
C THR A 191 -9.37 -2.25 0.95
N ARG A 192 -9.27 -3.16 -0.02
CA ARG A 192 -8.39 -3.06 -1.21
C ARG A 192 -9.17 -2.63 -2.45
N TYR A 193 -10.48 -2.48 -2.34
CA TYR A 193 -11.28 -1.80 -3.33
C TYR A 193 -10.86 -0.33 -3.37
N ALA A 194 -10.64 0.22 -4.56
CA ALA A 194 -10.39 1.64 -4.73
C ALA A 194 -11.70 2.29 -5.18
N PRO A 195 -12.59 2.77 -4.28
CA PRO A 195 -13.94 3.22 -4.63
C PRO A 195 -13.97 4.34 -5.67
N ALA A 196 -15.12 4.51 -6.32
CA ALA A 196 -15.34 5.69 -7.14
C ALA A 196 -15.29 6.93 -6.24
N ILE A 197 -14.68 8.03 -6.70
CA ILE A 197 -14.52 9.27 -5.92
C ILE A 197 -15.86 9.82 -5.38
N ARG A 198 -16.98 9.45 -6.02
CA ARG A 198 -18.33 9.89 -5.65
C ARG A 198 -19.03 9.00 -4.61
N ASP A 199 -18.40 7.90 -4.21
CA ASP A 199 -18.92 6.98 -3.21
C ASP A 199 -18.30 7.33 -1.84
N GLU A 200 -18.85 8.37 -1.20
CA GLU A 200 -18.28 8.95 0.02
C GLU A 200 -18.24 7.95 1.17
N GLU A 201 -19.25 7.07 1.29
CA GLU A 201 -19.31 6.05 2.35
C GLU A 201 -18.22 4.99 2.18
N GLU A 202 -18.07 4.42 0.97
CA GLU A 202 -16.99 3.44 0.72
C GLU A 202 -15.62 4.11 0.78
N CYS A 203 -15.48 5.36 0.32
CA CYS A 203 -14.24 6.13 0.48
C CYS A 203 -13.89 6.31 1.95
N ALA A 204 -14.86 6.69 2.78
CA ALA A 204 -14.67 6.88 4.22
C ALA A 204 -14.34 5.56 4.94
N PHE A 205 -14.92 4.43 4.49
CA PHE A 205 -14.56 3.11 5.01
C PHE A 205 -13.12 2.76 4.64
N VAL A 206 -12.75 2.80 3.35
CA VAL A 206 -11.42 2.40 2.88
C VAL A 206 -10.32 3.30 3.46
N ALA A 207 -10.59 4.60 3.63
CA ALA A 207 -9.62 5.55 4.19
C ALA A 207 -9.23 5.28 5.66
N LYS A 208 -9.95 4.39 6.36
CA LYS A 208 -9.63 3.96 7.73
C LYS A 208 -8.65 2.79 7.80
N TRP A 209 -8.32 2.18 6.66
CA TRP A 209 -7.57 0.93 6.63
C TRP A 209 -6.33 1.02 5.74
N GLU A 210 -5.21 0.53 6.25
CA GLU A 210 -4.04 0.19 5.45
C GLU A 210 -3.98 -1.32 5.25
N THR A 211 -3.62 -1.77 4.05
CA THR A 211 -3.66 -3.19 3.67
C THR A 211 -2.30 -3.68 3.23
N TYR A 212 -1.82 -4.75 3.86
CA TYR A 212 -0.58 -5.39 3.46
C TYR A 212 -0.76 -6.91 3.40
N ARG A 213 -0.70 -7.46 2.19
CA ARG A 213 -0.95 -8.89 1.93
C ARG A 213 -2.33 -9.31 2.45
N THR A 214 -2.39 -10.22 3.42
CA THR A 214 -3.62 -10.74 4.03
C THR A 214 -3.96 -10.05 5.35
N SER A 215 -3.28 -8.95 5.66
CA SER A 215 -3.46 -8.17 6.87
C SER A 215 -4.08 -6.80 6.58
N ILE A 216 -4.92 -6.36 7.51
CA ILE A 216 -5.49 -5.01 7.56
C ILE A 216 -5.02 -4.31 8.84
N TYR A 217 -4.72 -3.03 8.76
CA TYR A 217 -4.32 -2.20 9.89
C TYR A 217 -5.23 -1.00 9.97
N HIS A 218 -5.68 -0.69 11.17
CA HIS A 218 -6.47 0.51 11.40
C HIS A 218 -5.55 1.73 11.33
N ILE A 219 -5.92 2.72 10.52
CA ILE A 219 -5.24 4.01 10.45
C ILE A 219 -5.81 4.87 11.58
N PRO A 220 -5.02 5.20 12.62
CA PRO A 220 -5.54 5.99 13.73
C PRO A 220 -5.94 7.40 13.28
N GLN A 221 -7.15 7.85 13.63
CA GLN A 221 -7.60 9.22 13.36
C GLN A 221 -7.28 10.12 14.57
N TYR A 222 -6.59 11.24 14.34
CA TYR A 222 -6.28 12.21 15.39
C TYR A 222 -7.57 12.80 15.96
N GLY A 223 -7.72 12.72 17.29
CA GLY A 223 -8.84 13.30 18.04
C GLY A 223 -9.86 12.27 18.53
N SER A 224 -10.37 11.38 17.66
CA SER A 224 -11.40 10.38 18.04
C SER A 224 -10.81 9.08 18.59
N ASP A 225 -9.61 8.70 18.16
CA ASP A 225 -9.09 7.34 18.35
C ASP A 225 -7.87 7.30 19.27
N SER A 226 -7.81 8.18 20.27
CA SER A 226 -6.69 8.30 21.22
C SER A 226 -6.33 6.96 21.90
N GLU A 227 -7.34 6.11 22.14
CA GLU A 227 -7.15 4.79 22.76
C GLU A 227 -6.67 3.71 21.77
N LEU A 228 -6.97 3.86 20.48
CA LEU A 228 -6.54 2.96 19.41
C LEU A 228 -5.22 3.40 18.76
N THR A 229 -4.72 4.58 19.12
CA THR A 229 -3.40 5.05 18.70
C THR A 229 -2.37 4.24 19.48
N GLY A 230 -1.82 3.20 18.87
CA GLY A 230 -0.81 2.37 19.52
C GLY A 230 0.43 3.17 19.95
N PRO A 231 1.28 2.58 20.80
CA PRO A 231 2.39 3.28 21.44
C PRO A 231 3.37 3.83 20.41
N VAL A 232 3.96 4.99 20.74
CA VAL A 232 5.14 5.51 20.03
C VAL A 232 6.31 4.59 20.36
N ILE A 233 6.88 3.96 19.34
CA ILE A 233 7.99 3.00 19.49
C ILE A 233 9.33 3.69 19.26
N ALA A 234 9.37 4.66 18.36
CA ALA A 234 10.54 5.46 18.06
C ALA A 234 10.11 6.84 17.53
N PRO A 235 11.02 7.82 17.42
CA PRO A 235 10.80 9.07 16.68
C PRO A 235 10.01 8.90 15.39
N GLY A 236 8.78 9.43 15.37
CA GLY A 236 7.88 9.36 14.22
C GLY A 236 7.46 7.96 13.80
N VAL A 237 7.56 6.95 14.67
CA VAL A 237 7.14 5.57 14.41
C VAL A 237 6.17 5.10 15.49
N ARG A 238 5.01 4.62 15.06
CA ARG A 238 3.96 4.08 15.92
C ARG A 238 3.65 2.64 15.58
N ALA A 239 3.28 1.87 16.61
CA ALA A 239 2.66 0.59 16.41
C ALA A 239 1.18 0.80 16.03
N TRP A 240 0.75 0.21 14.92
CA TRP A 240 -0.67 0.16 14.56
C TRP A 240 -1.20 -1.24 14.79
N LEU A 241 -2.38 -1.30 15.42
CA LEU A 241 -3.12 -2.53 15.58
C LEU A 241 -3.73 -2.94 14.24
N GLY A 242 -3.59 -4.21 13.92
CA GLY A 242 -4.19 -4.82 12.76
C GLY A 242 -4.65 -6.24 13.05
N ALA A 243 -5.24 -6.84 12.03
CA ALA A 243 -5.63 -8.23 12.02
C ALA A 243 -5.06 -8.89 10.78
N TYR A 244 -4.55 -10.11 10.93
CA TYR A 244 -4.31 -11.00 9.80
C TYR A 244 -5.39 -12.06 9.73
N THR A 245 -5.68 -12.49 8.51
CA THR A 245 -6.57 -13.60 8.23
C THR A 245 -5.82 -14.72 7.51
N SER A 246 -6.20 -15.96 7.80
CA SER A 246 -5.78 -17.11 7.01
C SER A 246 -6.86 -18.17 7.01
N VAL A 247 -7.09 -18.78 5.85
CA VAL A 247 -8.05 -19.87 5.71
C VAL A 247 -7.38 -21.19 6.06
N LYS A 248 -8.08 -22.02 6.83
CA LYS A 248 -7.63 -23.33 7.31
C LYS A 248 -8.67 -24.39 6.96
N THR A 249 -8.21 -25.57 6.57
CA THR A 249 -9.05 -26.76 6.44
C THR A 249 -9.06 -27.50 7.77
N LEU A 250 -10.25 -27.81 8.27
CA LEU A 250 -10.48 -28.56 9.50
C LEU A 250 -10.45 -30.07 9.22
N GLN A 251 -10.40 -30.87 10.28
CA GLN A 251 -10.35 -32.34 10.16
C GLN A 251 -11.61 -32.94 9.54
N ASN A 252 -12.77 -32.29 9.73
CA ASN A 252 -14.05 -32.66 9.14
C ASN A 252 -14.22 -32.12 7.71
N SER A 253 -13.15 -31.65 7.06
CA SER A 253 -13.15 -31.00 5.74
C SER A 253 -13.91 -29.68 5.65
N ASN A 254 -14.47 -29.17 6.76
CA ASN A 254 -14.97 -27.80 6.82
C ASN A 254 -13.81 -26.81 6.85
N TYR A 255 -14.13 -25.54 6.70
CA TYR A 255 -13.13 -24.47 6.65
C TYR A 255 -13.29 -23.55 7.84
N ALA A 256 -12.17 -23.03 8.32
CA ALA A 256 -12.16 -22.01 9.34
C ALA A 256 -11.30 -20.83 8.90
N LEU A 257 -11.75 -19.64 9.30
CA LEU A 257 -10.95 -18.43 9.24
C LEU A 257 -10.22 -18.28 10.56
N ALA A 258 -8.90 -18.38 10.51
CA ALA A 258 -8.07 -18.02 11.65
C ALA A 258 -7.81 -16.51 11.62
N PHE A 259 -8.20 -15.83 12.69
CA PHE A 259 -7.93 -14.41 12.91
C PHE A 259 -6.87 -14.24 13.98
N GLY A 260 -5.79 -13.53 13.67
CA GLY A 260 -4.85 -13.09 14.71
C GLY A 260 -4.72 -11.59 14.73
N LEU A 261 -4.74 -11.04 15.94
CA LEU A 261 -4.33 -9.65 16.16
C LEU A 261 -2.82 -9.55 15.96
N MET A 262 -2.40 -8.47 15.32
CA MET A 262 -0.99 -8.20 15.08
C MET A 262 -0.72 -6.71 15.20
N ASN A 263 0.51 -6.38 15.57
CA ASN A 263 1.00 -5.01 15.53
C ASN A 263 2.08 -4.90 14.45
N SER A 264 2.05 -3.82 13.68
CA SER A 264 3.14 -3.46 12.77
C SER A 264 3.53 -2.00 12.99
N LEU A 265 4.77 -1.68 12.63
CA LEU A 265 5.33 -0.35 12.80
C LEU A 265 5.11 0.49 11.55
N PHE A 266 4.59 1.70 11.73
CA PHE A 266 4.31 2.66 10.67
C PHE A 266 4.88 4.02 11.03
N TYR A 267 5.26 4.81 10.02
CA TYR A 267 5.54 6.22 10.26
C TYR A 267 4.26 6.94 10.69
N GLU A 268 4.40 7.85 11.65
CA GLU A 268 3.32 8.70 12.11
C GLU A 268 2.80 9.56 10.95
N LEU A 269 1.49 9.51 10.72
CA LEU A 269 0.87 10.25 9.62
C LEU A 269 0.84 11.74 9.95
N ASN A 270 1.09 12.56 8.93
CA ASN A 270 1.07 14.02 9.02
C ASN A 270 1.99 14.61 10.11
N MET A 271 2.99 13.86 10.58
CA MET A 271 4.07 14.44 11.36
C MET A 271 4.87 15.37 10.46
N ASP A 272 4.98 16.64 10.85
CA ASP A 272 5.83 17.59 10.15
C ASP A 272 7.32 17.29 10.43
N LEU A 273 8.17 17.69 9.49
CA LEU A 273 9.60 17.40 9.54
C LEU A 273 10.32 18.10 10.69
N ILE A 274 9.74 19.17 11.24
CA ILE A 274 10.34 19.92 12.34
C ILE A 274 10.03 19.21 13.67
N THR A 275 8.80 18.72 13.84
CA THR A 275 8.46 17.80 14.93
C THR A 275 9.36 16.57 14.89
N PHE A 276 9.61 15.99 13.71
CA PHE A 276 10.55 14.87 13.56
C PHE A 276 11.99 15.27 13.94
N TYR A 277 12.45 16.47 13.55
CA TYR A 277 13.74 17.03 13.96
C TYR A 277 13.89 17.05 15.50
N PHE A 278 12.87 17.54 16.20
CA PHE A 278 12.90 17.61 17.67
C PHE A 278 12.95 16.23 18.31
N TYR A 279 12.20 15.27 17.77
CA TYR A 279 12.29 13.89 18.22
C TYR A 279 13.71 13.30 18.07
N ILE A 280 14.42 13.63 16.99
CA ILE A 280 15.81 13.17 16.79
C ILE A 280 16.77 13.88 17.75
N ARG A 281 16.58 15.20 17.96
CA ARG A 281 17.47 16.02 18.78
C ARG A 281 17.32 15.75 20.28
N GLU A 282 16.10 15.78 20.78
CA GLU A 282 15.78 15.72 22.21
C GLU A 282 15.42 14.29 22.66
N GLN A 283 15.32 13.33 21.73
CA GLN A 283 14.77 11.98 21.97
C GLN A 283 13.36 11.99 22.58
N ALA A 284 12.67 13.12 22.48
CA ALA A 284 11.35 13.38 23.03
C ALA A 284 10.52 14.18 22.02
N GLY A 285 9.19 14.04 22.08
CA GLY A 285 8.29 14.81 21.22
C GLY A 285 8.33 16.29 21.55
N TYR A 286 8.21 17.14 20.52
CA TYR A 286 8.10 18.58 20.71
C TYR A 286 6.81 18.92 21.46
N LYS A 287 6.94 19.64 22.58
CA LYS A 287 5.81 20.08 23.45
C LYS A 287 5.69 21.60 23.53
N GLY A 288 6.41 22.35 22.68
CA GLY A 288 6.41 23.81 22.72
C GLY A 288 5.24 24.42 21.96
N ASP A 289 4.82 25.62 22.36
CA ASP A 289 3.89 26.45 21.60
C ASP A 289 4.61 27.20 20.44
N SER A 290 3.84 27.93 19.63
CA SER A 290 4.36 28.68 18.47
C SER A 290 5.35 29.79 18.86
N THR A 291 5.23 30.36 20.06
CA THR A 291 6.09 31.46 20.52
C THR A 291 7.43 30.95 21.02
N ARG A 292 7.41 29.78 21.65
CA ARG A 292 8.60 29.01 22.04
C ARG A 292 9.31 28.42 20.82
N PHE A 293 8.54 28.04 19.80
CA PHE A 293 9.06 27.54 18.53
C PHE A 293 10.01 28.53 17.84
N GLU A 294 9.61 29.81 17.72
CA GLU A 294 10.44 30.83 17.07
C GLU A 294 11.77 31.06 17.80
N LYS A 295 11.74 31.10 19.14
CA LYS A 295 12.96 31.24 19.97
C LYS A 295 13.86 30.00 19.93
N GLU A 296 13.27 28.81 19.85
CA GLU A 296 14.03 27.56 19.75
C GLU A 296 14.62 27.39 18.35
N LEU A 297 13.93 27.86 17.30
CA LEU A 297 14.39 27.85 15.90
C LEU A 297 15.73 28.58 15.72
N GLU A 298 15.94 29.70 16.42
CA GLU A 298 17.19 30.47 16.38
C GLU A 298 18.40 29.68 16.88
N ASN A 299 18.17 28.68 17.76
CA ASN A 299 19.20 27.79 18.30
C ASN A 299 19.10 26.37 17.73
N MET A 300 18.43 26.19 16.58
CA MET A 300 18.36 24.91 15.89
C MET A 300 19.59 24.67 15.03
N GLY A 301 20.51 23.87 15.55
CA GLY A 301 21.51 23.13 14.77
C GLY A 301 21.26 21.63 14.89
N MET A 302 21.52 20.88 13.83
CA MET A 302 21.85 19.46 13.97
C MET A 302 23.37 19.33 13.84
N ASP A 303 24.02 18.52 14.66
CA ASP A 303 25.37 18.08 14.37
C ASP A 303 25.41 17.06 13.21
N HIS A 304 26.60 16.65 12.77
CA HIS A 304 26.74 15.68 11.69
C HIS A 304 26.03 14.34 12.01
N SER A 305 26.16 13.84 13.24
CA SER A 305 25.56 12.57 13.67
C SER A 305 24.04 12.62 13.59
N GLN A 306 23.44 13.70 14.09
CA GLN A 306 22.01 13.95 14.05
C GLN A 306 21.48 14.09 12.61
N ARG A 307 22.20 14.80 11.73
CA ARG A 307 21.84 14.90 10.30
C ARG A 307 21.87 13.55 9.60
N ARG A 308 22.89 12.74 9.88
CA ARG A 308 22.99 11.37 9.34
C ARG A 308 21.84 10.52 9.86
N HIS A 309 21.57 10.56 11.17
CA HIS A 309 20.47 9.81 11.76
C HIS A 309 19.10 10.20 11.17
N MET A 310 18.81 11.50 11.00
CA MET A 310 17.58 11.94 10.36
C MET A 310 17.51 11.49 8.90
N THR A 311 18.62 11.58 8.16
CA THR A 311 18.70 11.13 6.76
C THR A 311 18.40 9.64 6.64
N ASP A 312 19.09 8.80 7.43
CA ASP A 312 18.93 7.35 7.41
C ASP A 312 17.51 6.91 7.78
N ARG A 313 16.82 7.68 8.64
CA ARG A 313 15.45 7.39 9.08
C ARG A 313 14.39 7.80 8.07
N LEU A 314 14.62 8.86 7.31
CA LEU A 314 13.63 9.43 6.39
C LEU A 314 13.90 9.08 4.92
N GLN A 315 15.08 8.55 4.58
CA GLN A 315 15.40 8.16 3.21
C GLN A 315 14.33 7.21 2.65
N GLY A 316 13.73 7.59 1.52
CA GLY A 316 12.67 6.82 0.87
C GLY A 316 11.26 7.05 1.43
N VAL A 317 11.10 7.85 2.49
CA VAL A 317 9.79 8.21 3.05
C VAL A 317 9.10 9.22 2.13
N ARG A 318 7.80 9.02 1.88
CA ARG A 318 7.01 9.97 1.11
C ARG A 318 6.70 11.18 2.00
N VAL A 319 6.87 12.36 1.44
CA VAL A 319 6.52 13.61 2.11
C VAL A 319 5.71 14.50 1.19
N LYS A 320 4.93 15.38 1.78
CA LYS A 320 4.12 16.37 1.07
C LYS A 320 4.45 17.77 1.56
N THR A 321 4.23 18.75 0.70
CA THR A 321 4.24 20.18 1.04
C THR A 321 3.03 20.83 0.41
N ASP A 322 2.31 21.66 1.16
CA ASP A 322 1.20 22.49 0.69
C ASP A 322 1.67 23.88 0.22
N LYS A 323 2.98 24.15 0.31
CA LYS A 323 3.59 25.46 0.02
C LYS A 323 4.41 25.47 -1.26
N ALA A 324 4.31 24.45 -2.12
CA ALA A 324 5.05 24.47 -3.37
C ALA A 324 4.60 25.63 -4.26
N ILE A 325 5.55 26.45 -4.71
CA ILE A 325 5.24 27.58 -5.58
C ILE A 325 5.08 27.10 -7.02
N LEU A 326 3.92 27.41 -7.61
CA LEU A 326 3.65 27.22 -9.03
C LEU A 326 3.42 28.58 -9.69
N PHE A 327 4.04 28.78 -10.86
CA PHE A 327 3.70 29.89 -11.73
C PHE A 327 2.66 29.44 -12.74
N VAL A 328 1.41 29.89 -12.57
CA VAL A 328 0.27 29.50 -13.42
C VAL A 328 -0.39 30.77 -13.94
N LYS A 329 -0.50 30.89 -15.27
CA LYS A 329 -1.16 32.02 -15.95
C LYS A 329 -0.66 33.41 -15.47
N GLY A 330 0.65 33.57 -15.31
CA GLY A 330 1.24 34.86 -14.91
C GLY A 330 1.21 35.15 -13.41
N LYS A 331 0.70 34.24 -12.57
CA LYS A 331 0.62 34.43 -11.11
C LYS A 331 1.31 33.28 -10.37
N TYR A 332 1.92 33.62 -9.23
CA TYR A 332 2.42 32.64 -8.29
C TYR A 332 1.30 32.19 -7.37
N GLN A 333 1.16 30.87 -7.22
CA GLN A 333 0.20 30.25 -6.31
C GLN A 333 0.90 29.12 -5.54
N PHE A 334 0.47 28.90 -4.30
CA PHE A 334 0.86 27.71 -3.56
C PHE A 334 0.06 26.51 -4.05
N ALA A 335 0.69 25.34 -4.04
CA ALA A 335 0.07 24.09 -4.41
C ALA A 335 0.65 22.96 -3.57
N GLU A 336 -0.13 21.88 -3.47
CA GLU A 336 0.35 20.65 -2.90
C GLU A 336 1.33 19.95 -3.86
N ARG A 337 2.44 19.46 -3.32
CA ARG A 337 3.36 18.53 -4.02
C ARG A 337 3.75 17.38 -3.12
N HIS A 338 3.88 16.22 -3.74
CA HIS A 338 4.39 14.99 -3.12
C HIS A 338 5.79 14.69 -3.65
N GLY A 339 6.65 14.18 -2.77
CA GLY A 339 8.00 13.74 -3.11
C GLY A 339 8.48 12.64 -2.19
N THR A 340 9.69 12.16 -2.42
CA THR A 340 10.34 11.16 -1.56
C THR A 340 11.54 11.82 -0.90
N PHE A 341 11.65 11.76 0.42
CA PHE A 341 12.82 12.29 1.12
C PHE A 341 14.08 11.53 0.69
N GLU A 342 15.13 12.26 0.34
CA GLU A 342 16.41 11.72 -0.09
C GLU A 342 17.48 11.92 0.98
N CYS A 343 17.74 13.17 1.36
CA CYS A 343 18.74 13.50 2.38
C CYS A 343 18.55 14.92 2.93
N LEU A 344 19.31 15.22 3.98
CA LEU A 344 19.40 16.52 4.61
C LEU A 344 20.77 17.13 4.32
N LEU A 345 20.79 18.30 3.67
CA LEU A 345 22.03 18.95 3.25
C LEU A 345 22.54 19.96 4.26
N ASP A 346 23.86 20.10 4.30
CA ASP A 346 24.60 21.06 5.14
C ASP A 346 24.75 22.41 4.43
N TYR A 347 23.62 23.02 4.08
CA TYR A 347 23.57 24.35 3.47
C TYR A 347 22.52 25.23 4.17
N PRO A 348 22.78 26.55 4.29
CA PRO A 348 21.79 27.49 4.78
C PRO A 348 20.60 27.55 3.80
N PRO A 349 19.37 27.82 4.28
CA PRO A 349 18.24 28.08 3.40
C PRO A 349 18.60 29.23 2.46
N ARG A 350 18.28 29.11 1.17
CA ARG A 350 18.45 30.22 0.23
C ARG A 350 17.31 31.22 0.45
N THR A 351 17.49 32.47 0.08
CA THR A 351 16.39 33.46 0.09
C THR A 351 15.96 33.71 -1.34
N CYS A 352 14.68 33.47 -1.65
CA CYS A 352 14.09 33.77 -2.94
C CYS A 352 13.20 35.01 -2.81
N SER A 353 13.48 36.03 -3.62
CA SER A 353 12.61 37.21 -3.74
C SER A 353 11.50 36.93 -4.74
N LEU A 354 10.26 36.99 -4.28
CA LEU A 354 9.09 36.88 -5.13
C LEU A 354 8.87 38.19 -5.90
N PRO A 355 8.25 38.17 -7.10
CA PRO A 355 8.02 39.38 -7.89
C PRO A 355 7.11 40.43 -7.24
N ASN A 356 6.44 40.11 -6.13
CA ASN A 356 5.68 41.05 -5.31
C ASN A 356 6.54 41.73 -4.22
N GLY A 357 7.87 41.59 -4.27
CA GLY A 357 8.81 42.17 -3.31
C GLY A 357 8.90 41.43 -1.98
N LYS A 358 8.15 40.33 -1.78
CA LYS A 358 8.26 39.51 -0.56
C LYS A 358 9.43 38.55 -0.68
N ASN A 359 10.23 38.46 0.38
CA ASN A 359 11.28 37.46 0.49
C ASN A 359 10.74 36.20 1.14
N MET A 360 11.12 35.05 0.62
CA MET A 360 10.80 33.76 1.18
C MET A 360 12.09 32.95 1.34
N LEU A 361 12.27 32.32 2.50
CA LEU A 361 13.34 31.35 2.69
C LEU A 361 13.00 30.08 1.90
N GLU A 362 13.80 29.85 0.87
CA GLU A 362 13.80 28.67 0.02
C GLU A 362 14.26 27.46 0.84
N ALA A 363 13.29 26.72 1.36
CA ALA A 363 13.45 25.36 1.87
C ALA A 363 13.06 24.32 0.80
N TYR A 364 13.25 24.65 -0.49
CA TYR A 364 12.83 23.82 -1.62
C TYR A 364 14.00 23.18 -2.39
N PHE A 365 13.61 22.17 -3.17
CA PHE A 365 14.39 21.04 -3.63
C PHE A 365 15.17 21.29 -4.92
N PHE A 366 16.40 20.79 -5.00
CA PHE A 366 17.11 20.65 -6.26
C PHE A 366 16.60 19.39 -6.98
N MET A 367 15.83 19.54 -8.06
CA MET A 367 15.67 18.45 -9.01
C MET A 367 16.99 18.31 -9.76
N LYS A 368 17.75 17.24 -9.49
CA LYS A 368 18.81 16.84 -10.41
C LYS A 368 18.14 16.51 -11.74
N SER A 369 18.33 17.37 -12.74
CA SER A 369 17.85 17.11 -14.10
C SER A 369 18.39 15.73 -14.52
N PRO A 370 17.59 14.85 -15.14
CA PRO A 370 18.12 13.63 -15.72
C PRO A 370 19.10 14.06 -16.81
N VAL A 371 20.39 13.86 -16.55
CA VAL A 371 21.42 13.83 -17.58
C VAL A 371 21.28 12.54 -18.36
#